data_AF-A0A951P3T3-F1
#
_entry.id   AF-A0A951P3T3-F1
#
_cell.length_a   1.000
_cell.length_b   1.000
_cell.length_c   1.000
_cell.angle_alpha   90.00
_cell.angle_beta   90.00
_cell.angle_gamma   90.00
#
_symmetry.space_group_name_H-M   'P 1'
#
loop_
_entity.id
_entity.type
_entity.pdbx_description
1 polymer ?
#
loop_
_entity_poly.entity_id
_entity_poly.type
_entity_poly.pdbx_seq_one_letter_code
_entity_poly.pdbx_strand_id
1 'polypeptide(L)' 'MLDLKASPLVQASFRLARAFGWTPQQVQSLTMAQISLYLELLDQEVQERDGV' A
#
# COMPACT_ATOMS: atom_id res chain seq x y z
N MET A 1 -0.52 25.20 11.71
CA MET A 1 0.42 24.10 12.01
C MET A 1 0.01 22.96 11.08
N LEU A 2 0.79 22.67 10.03
CA LEU A 2 0.38 21.74 8.98
C LEU A 2 0.15 20.34 9.57
N ASP A 3 -1.05 19.80 9.38
CA ASP A 3 -1.37 18.42 9.68
C ASP A 3 -0.50 17.53 8.76
N LEU A 4 0.60 17.01 9.28
CA LEU A 4 1.58 16.16 8.58
C LEU A 4 1.05 14.74 8.34
N LYS A 5 -0.27 14.57 8.22
CA LYS A 5 -0.83 13.30 7.77
C LYS A 5 -0.45 13.14 6.31
N ALA A 6 0.52 12.28 6.08
CA ALA A 6 0.82 11.76 4.76
C ALA A 6 -0.51 11.43 4.07
N SER A 7 -0.70 11.89 2.84
CA SER A 7 -1.95 11.64 2.12
C SER A 7 -2.23 10.14 2.12
N PRO A 8 -3.50 9.71 2.11
CA PRO A 8 -3.84 8.27 2.09
C PRO A 8 -3.07 7.51 0.99
N LEU A 9 -2.82 8.18 -0.14
CA LEU A 9 -2.02 7.66 -1.24
C LEU A 9 -0.54 7.46 -0.89
N VAL A 10 0.07 8.38 -0.13
CA VAL A 10 1.46 8.21 0.35
C VAL A 10 1.56 7.03 1.30
N GLN A 11 0.57 6.84 2.18
CA GLN A 11 0.52 5.71 3.10
C GLN A 11 0.36 4.38 2.35
N ALA A 12 -0.56 4.34 1.38
CA ALA A 12 -0.74 3.20 0.48
C ALA A 12 0.56 2.88 -0.27
N SER A 13 1.21 3.89 -0.83
CA SER A 13 2.45 3.72 -1.60
C SER A 13 3.56 3.13 -0.74
N PHE A 14 3.70 3.61 0.50
CA PHE A 14 4.69 3.11 1.44
C PHE A 14 4.41 1.68 1.90
N ARG A 15 3.14 1.35 2.15
CA ARG A 15 2.70 -0.01 2.54
C ARG A 15 3.01 -1.01 1.42
N LEU A 16 2.71 -0.67 0.17
CA LEU A 16 3.01 -1.48 -1.01
C LEU A 16 4.52 -1.66 -1.20
N ALA A 17 5.30 -0.56 -1.14
CA ALA A 17 6.75 -0.60 -1.24
C ALA A 17 7.38 -1.55 -0.20
N ARG A 18 6.93 -1.47 1.05
CA ARG A 18 7.44 -2.32 2.14
C ARG A 18 7.05 -3.78 1.97
N ALA A 19 5.83 -4.07 1.54
CA ALA A 19 5.33 -5.43 1.44
C ALA A 19 5.92 -6.20 0.25
N PHE A 20 6.12 -5.53 -0.89
CA PHE A 20 6.59 -6.16 -2.13
C PHE A 20 8.08 -5.90 -2.44
N GLY A 21 8.77 -5.13 -1.59
CA GLY A 21 10.18 -4.75 -1.81
C GLY A 21 10.38 -3.76 -2.96
N TRP A 22 9.32 -3.03 -3.35
CA TRP A 22 9.38 -2.05 -4.43
C TRP A 22 9.89 -0.69 -3.95
N THR A 23 10.50 0.05 -4.86
CA THR A 23 10.91 1.45 -4.62
C THR A 23 9.71 2.40 -4.74
N PRO A 24 9.75 3.59 -4.11
CA PRO A 24 8.69 4.59 -4.24
C PRO A 24 8.42 5.00 -5.69
N GLN A 25 9.43 5.02 -6.57
CA GLN A 25 9.26 5.29 -8.00
C GLN A 25 8.49 4.18 -8.72
N GLN A 26 8.74 2.91 -8.39
CA GLN A 26 8.00 1.78 -8.97
C GLN A 26 6.53 1.82 -8.57
N VAL A 27 6.23 2.15 -7.32
CA VAL A 27 4.83 2.28 -6.85
C VAL A 27 4.12 3.46 -7.51
N GLN A 28 4.81 4.59 -7.73
CA GLN A 28 4.26 5.74 -8.47
C GLN A 28 3.98 5.46 -9.95
N SER A 29 4.59 4.41 -10.51
CA SER A 29 4.32 3.98 -11.89
C SER A 29 3.05 3.13 -12.00
N LEU A 30 2.46 2.72 -10.88
CA LEU A 30 1.23 1.95 -10.84
C LEU A 30 0.01 2.86 -11.04
N THR A 31 -0.99 2.33 -11.73
CA THR A 31 -2.29 3.01 -11.83
C THR A 31 -3.06 2.88 -10.51
N MET A 32 -4.04 3.77 -10.28
CA MET A 32 -4.90 3.66 -9.09
C MET A 32 -5.60 2.30 -8.99
N ALA A 33 -6.02 1.73 -10.13
CA ALA A 33 -6.63 0.40 -10.16
C ALA A 33 -5.67 -0.70 -9.68
N GLN A 34 -4.39 -0.62 -10.10
CA GLN A 34 -3.36 -1.57 -9.65
C GLN A 34 -3.03 -1.37 -8.17
N ILE A 35 -2.93 -0.13 -7.71
CA ILE A 35 -2.71 0.20 -6.29
C ILE A 35 -3.82 -0.40 -5.42
N SER A 36 -5.09 -0.20 -5.78
CA SER A 36 -6.23 -0.78 -5.05
C SER A 36 -6.17 -2.30 -5.02
N LEU A 37 -5.90 -2.96 -6.15
CA LEU A 37 -5.81 -4.42 -6.22
C LEU A 37 -4.71 -4.97 -5.31
N TYR A 38 -3.52 -4.38 -5.32
CA TYR A 38 -2.42 -4.84 -4.46
C TYR A 38 -2.70 -4.59 -2.98
N LEU A 39 -3.41 -3.51 -2.63
CA LEU A 39 -3.83 -3.26 -1.26
C LEU A 39 -4.85 -4.29 -0.79
N GLU A 40 -5.82 -4.68 -1.64
CA GLU A 40 -6.79 -5.73 -1.33
C GLU A 40 -6.11 -7.08 -1.11
N LEU A 41 -5.15 -7.45 -1.96
CA LEU A 41 -4.39 -8.68 -1.80
C LEU A 41 -3.61 -8.72 -0.47
N LEU A 42 -2.99 -7.60 -0.10
CA LEU A 42 -2.31 -7.49 1.19
C LEU A 42 -3.26 -7.57 2.39
N ASP A 43 -4.50 -7.12 2.23
CA ASP A 43 -5.49 -7.20 3.30
C ASP A 43 -6.00 -8.63 3.48
N GLN A 44 -6.25 -9.35 2.37
CA GLN A 44 -6.61 -10.77 2.39
C GLN A 44 -5.54 -11.63 3.05
N GLU A 45 -4.26 -11.44 2.70
CA GLU A 45 -3.12 -12.13 3.32
C GLU A 45 -3.03 -11.88 4.84
N VAL A 46 -3.40 -10.67 5.31
CA VAL A 46 -3.44 -10.38 6.75
C VAL A 46 -4.60 -11.09 7.42
N GLN A 47 -5.78 -11.10 6.81
CA GLN A 47 -6.96 -11.78 7.35
C GLN A 47 -6.77 -13.31 7.42
N GLU A 48 -6.10 -13.92 6.43
CA GLU A 48 -5.79 -15.35 6.45
C GLU A 48 -4.77 -15.73 7.55
N ARG A 49 -3.92 -14.79 8.00
CA ARG A 49 -2.92 -15.02 9.04
C ARG A 49 -3.42 -14.77 10.46
N ASP A 50 -4.41 -13.91 10.63
CA ASP A 50 -5.06 -13.61 11.93
C ASP A 50 -6.20 -14.60 12.27
N GLY A 51 -6.56 -15.49 11.34
CA GLY A 51 -7.62 -16.49 11.50
C GLY A 51 -7.22 -17.83 12.14
N VAL A 52 -6.21 -17.85 13.03
CA VAL A 52 -5.76 -19.05 13.77
C VAL A 52 -6.07 -18.96 15.25
#